data_AF-A0A4R9LR08-F1
#
_entry.id   AF-A0A4R9LR08-F1
#
_cell.length_a   1.000
_cell.length_b   1.000
_cell.length_c   1.000
_cell.angle_alpha   90.00
_cell.angle_beta   90.00
_cell.angle_gamma   90.00
#
_symmetry.space_group_name_H-M   'P 1'
#
loop_
_entity.id
_entity.type
_entity.pdbx_description
1 polymer ?
#
loop_
_entity_poly.entity_id
_entity_poly.type
_entity_poly.pdbx_seq_one_letter_code
_entity_poly.pdbx_strand_id
1 'polypeptide(L)'
;MSSPFRLFYAAIFVLVVFSRCALFEPRLTTVPDPLVREEVMSEEQKNATKILKQKVVGLKNEVTSQKKTNELTSQSIKISKSKISKHSATSSLLREKEKLALLKDDSQSAKRYLDEAQSSDLEKSKEETRLLVWIQKEKEDTAYLAMKESMLSESIAELELVRAEIAVKFQESQGKTPKDEDFIKKQTFESQYGERKAETRRKTAEWERVKNEAQKLPKVNIEDTLEDAK
;
A
#
# COMPACT_ATOMS: atom_id res chain seq x y z
N MET A 1 43.21 -16.29 -3.54
CA MET A 1 42.57 -15.80 -2.30
C MET A 1 42.03 -14.39 -2.56
N SER A 2 40.81 -14.29 -3.09
CA SER A 2 40.18 -13.03 -3.48
C SER A 2 39.10 -12.63 -2.47
N SER A 3 39.58 -11.99 -1.41
CA SER A 3 38.94 -11.03 -0.49
C SER A 3 37.40 -10.96 -0.42
N PRO A 4 36.76 -11.43 0.68
CA PRO A 4 35.34 -11.17 1.00
C PRO A 4 34.99 -9.69 1.21
N PHE A 5 36.00 -8.82 1.32
CA PHE A 5 35.84 -7.37 1.45
C PHE A 5 35.19 -6.68 0.23
N ARG A 6 35.36 -7.22 -0.99
CA ARG A 6 34.77 -6.61 -2.21
C ARG A 6 33.25 -6.82 -2.32
N LEU A 7 32.74 -7.95 -1.82
CA LEU A 7 31.31 -8.26 -1.80
C LEU A 7 30.54 -7.39 -0.81
N PHE A 8 31.16 -7.08 0.34
CA PHE A 8 30.55 -6.23 1.36
C PHE A 8 30.37 -4.77 0.89
N TYR A 9 31.37 -4.22 0.20
CA TYR A 9 31.27 -2.86 -0.35
C TYR A 9 30.24 -2.75 -1.48
N ALA A 10 30.14 -3.76 -2.35
CA ALA A 10 29.13 -3.77 -3.41
C ALA A 10 27.70 -3.84 -2.85
N ALA A 11 27.46 -4.67 -1.83
CA ALA A 11 26.15 -4.79 -1.19
C ALA A 11 25.74 -3.51 -0.43
N ILE A 12 26.68 -2.87 0.27
CA ILE A 12 26.43 -1.60 0.96
C ILE A 12 26.19 -0.46 -0.04
N PHE A 13 26.94 -0.41 -1.15
CA PHE A 13 26.75 0.62 -2.18
C PHE A 13 25.38 0.49 -2.87
N VAL A 14 24.92 -0.73 -3.15
CA VAL A 14 23.57 -0.97 -3.70
C VAL A 14 22.48 -0.59 -2.70
N LEU A 15 22.64 -0.88 -1.40
CA LEU A 15 21.68 -0.47 -0.35
C LEU A 15 21.63 1.04 -0.16
N VAL A 16 22.77 1.74 -0.20
CA VAL A 16 22.84 3.20 -0.05
C VAL A 16 22.30 3.91 -1.30
N VAL A 17 22.56 3.39 -2.49
CA VAL A 17 22.02 3.94 -3.75
C VAL A 17 20.52 3.68 -3.86
N PHE A 18 20.02 2.48 -3.49
CA PHE A 18 18.56 2.24 -3.43
C PHE A 18 17.87 3.08 -2.36
N SER A 19 18.50 3.29 -1.20
CA SER A 19 17.94 4.15 -0.15
C SER A 19 17.87 5.63 -0.57
N ARG A 20 18.75 6.08 -1.48
CA ARG A 20 18.68 7.43 -2.07
C ARG A 20 17.75 7.53 -3.29
N CYS A 21 17.42 6.43 -3.96
CA CYS A 21 16.45 6.42 -5.07
C CYS A 21 15.01 6.12 -4.64
N ALA A 22 14.78 5.53 -3.47
CA ALA A 22 13.44 5.17 -2.97
C ALA A 22 12.72 6.29 -2.18
N LEU A 23 13.30 7.50 -2.07
CA LEU A 23 12.83 8.55 -1.17
C LEU A 23 12.75 9.95 -1.80
N PHE A 24 12.73 10.05 -3.13
CA PHE A 24 12.38 11.27 -3.83
C PHE A 24 10.92 11.20 -4.31
N GLU A 25 9.98 11.14 -3.36
CA GLU A 25 8.74 11.87 -3.60
C GLU A 25 9.12 13.36 -3.55
N PRO A 26 8.96 14.14 -4.63
CA PRO A 26 9.18 15.57 -4.55
C PRO A 26 8.23 16.10 -3.47
N ARG A 27 8.81 16.56 -2.35
CA ARG A 27 8.05 17.24 -1.30
C ARG A 27 7.28 18.37 -1.98
N LEU A 28 5.95 18.32 -1.87
CA LEU A 28 5.07 19.38 -2.38
C LEU A 28 5.57 20.72 -1.85
N THR A 29 5.81 21.68 -2.74
CA THR A 29 6.09 23.04 -2.29
C THR A 29 4.80 23.61 -1.72
N THR A 30 4.89 24.23 -0.55
CA THR A 30 3.74 24.79 0.16
C THR A 30 3.82 26.31 0.18
N VAL A 31 2.67 26.96 0.05
CA VAL A 31 2.56 28.41 0.20
C VAL A 31 2.67 28.78 1.69
N PRO A 32 3.55 29.72 2.06
CA PRO A 32 3.63 30.19 3.44
C PRO A 32 2.29 30.74 3.95
N ASP A 33 1.86 30.29 5.13
CA ASP A 33 0.60 30.72 5.78
C ASP A 33 0.40 32.23 5.87
N PRO A 34 1.42 33.07 6.17
CA PRO A 34 1.23 34.52 6.29
C PRO A 34 0.80 35.23 5.01
N LEU A 35 0.99 34.58 3.84
CA LEU A 35 0.64 35.12 2.53
C LEU A 35 -0.79 34.76 2.11
N VAL A 36 -1.46 33.87 2.83
CA VAL A 36 -2.85 33.48 2.55
C VAL A 36 -3.78 34.32 3.44
N ARG A 37 -4.20 35.48 2.94
CA ARG A 37 -5.06 36.43 3.67
C ARG A 37 -6.50 36.39 3.16
N GLU A 38 -7.46 36.22 4.07
CA GLU A 38 -8.89 36.17 3.73
C GLU A 38 -9.42 37.47 3.11
N GLU A 39 -8.77 38.60 3.42
CA GLU A 39 -9.09 39.94 2.91
C GLU A 39 -8.98 40.05 1.38
N VAL A 40 -8.11 39.25 0.75
CA VAL A 40 -7.91 39.24 -0.70
C VAL A 40 -8.58 38.04 -1.39
N MET A 41 -9.29 37.20 -0.63
CA MET A 41 -9.99 36.03 -1.17
C MET A 41 -11.38 36.41 -1.69
N SER A 42 -11.73 35.95 -2.89
CA SER A 42 -13.13 35.97 -3.33
C SER A 42 -13.97 34.96 -2.52
N GLU A 43 -15.29 35.15 -2.48
CA GLU A 43 -16.20 34.18 -1.83
C GLU A 43 -16.08 32.77 -2.43
N GLU A 44 -15.86 32.67 -3.75
CA GLU A 44 -15.59 31.42 -4.43
C GLU A 44 -14.29 30.75 -3.93
N GLN A 45 -13.22 31.53 -3.75
CA GLN A 45 -11.93 31.04 -3.24
C GLN A 45 -12.03 30.60 -1.77
N LYS A 46 -12.82 31.31 -0.95
CA LYS A 46 -13.10 30.90 0.45
C LYS A 46 -13.83 29.57 0.50
N ASN A 47 -14.87 29.41 -0.30
CA ASN A 47 -15.62 28.16 -0.39
C ASN A 47 -14.76 27.01 -0.94
N ALA A 48 -14.02 27.23 -2.02
CA ALA A 48 -13.12 26.24 -2.61
C ALA A 48 -12.06 25.77 -1.61
N THR A 49 -11.42 26.69 -0.90
CA THR A 49 -10.42 26.36 0.14
C THR A 49 -11.02 25.52 1.26
N LYS A 50 -12.23 25.85 1.71
CA LYS A 50 -12.95 25.08 2.74
C LYS A 50 -13.24 23.65 2.29
N ILE A 51 -13.81 23.50 1.08
CA ILE A 51 -14.15 22.20 0.51
C ILE A 51 -12.90 21.34 0.30
N LEU A 52 -11.83 21.93 -0.27
CA LEU A 52 -10.57 21.22 -0.50
C LEU A 52 -9.92 20.78 0.82
N LYS A 53 -9.91 21.62 1.86
CA LYS A 53 -9.42 21.24 3.20
C LYS A 53 -10.21 20.05 3.76
N GLN A 54 -11.53 20.06 3.67
CA GLN A 54 -12.37 18.94 4.12
C GLN A 54 -12.08 17.66 3.34
N LYS A 55 -11.95 17.76 2.01
CA LYS A 55 -11.58 16.63 1.14
C LYS A 55 -10.22 16.03 1.49
N VAL A 56 -9.21 16.87 1.74
CA VAL A 56 -7.87 16.44 2.16
C VAL A 56 -7.92 15.67 3.49
N VAL A 57 -8.67 16.18 4.47
CA VAL A 57 -8.84 15.49 5.77
C VAL A 57 -9.55 14.14 5.59
N GLY A 58 -10.63 14.10 4.79
CA GLY A 58 -11.34 12.87 4.48
C GLY A 58 -10.44 11.82 3.84
N LEU A 59 -9.73 12.19 2.77
CA LEU A 59 -8.79 11.30 2.07
C LEU A 59 -7.64 10.84 2.96
N LYS A 60 -7.13 11.69 3.86
CA LYS A 60 -6.09 11.32 4.83
C LYS A 60 -6.58 10.22 5.79
N ASN A 61 -7.81 10.35 6.27
CA ASN A 61 -8.43 9.34 7.13
C ASN A 61 -8.65 8.03 6.38
N GLU A 62 -9.12 8.09 5.13
CA GLU A 62 -9.26 6.91 4.27
C GLU A 62 -7.93 6.19 4.03
N VAL A 63 -6.86 6.92 3.66
CA VAL A 63 -5.51 6.36 3.48
C VAL A 63 -5.01 5.70 4.76
N THR A 64 -5.22 6.34 5.92
CA THR A 64 -4.82 5.78 7.21
C THR A 64 -5.57 4.50 7.54
N SER A 65 -6.88 4.45 7.26
CA SER A 65 -7.69 3.25 7.43
C SER A 65 -7.24 2.14 6.49
N GLN A 66 -6.97 2.46 5.23
CA GLN A 66 -6.55 1.48 4.24
C GLN A 66 -5.17 0.89 4.56
N LYS A 67 -4.24 1.68 5.11
CA LYS A 67 -2.95 1.17 5.60
C LYS A 67 -3.12 0.07 6.65
N LYS A 68 -4.06 0.25 7.59
CA LYS A 68 -4.37 -0.77 8.59
C LYS A 68 -4.95 -2.04 7.96
N THR A 69 -5.86 -1.88 6.99
CA THR A 69 -6.42 -3.02 6.24
C THR A 69 -5.33 -3.81 5.52
N ASN A 70 -4.41 -3.13 4.81
CA ASN A 70 -3.31 -3.79 4.11
C ASN A 70 -2.36 -4.53 5.08
N GLU A 71 -2.13 -3.97 6.27
CA GLU A 71 -1.34 -4.63 7.31
C GLU A 71 -2.01 -5.92 7.79
N LEU A 72 -3.32 -5.89 8.06
CA LEU A 72 -4.09 -7.09 8.42
C LEU A 72 -4.04 -8.14 7.30
N THR A 73 -4.24 -7.74 6.04
CA THR A 73 -4.12 -8.64 4.88
C THR A 73 -2.71 -9.28 4.82
N SER A 74 -1.65 -8.50 5.06
CA SER A 74 -0.27 -8.99 5.10
C SER A 74 -0.04 -9.99 6.24
N GLN A 75 -0.66 -9.78 7.40
CA GLN A 75 -0.60 -10.69 8.54
C GLN A 75 -1.34 -12.00 8.23
N SER A 76 -2.53 -11.93 7.63
CA SER A 76 -3.29 -13.12 7.20
C SER A 76 -2.48 -13.99 6.24
N ILE A 77 -1.74 -13.41 5.30
CA ILE A 77 -0.83 -14.15 4.40
C ILE A 77 0.25 -14.90 5.19
N LYS A 78 0.86 -14.26 6.20
CA LYS A 78 1.87 -14.91 7.06
C LYS A 78 1.27 -16.07 7.85
N ILE A 79 0.06 -15.88 8.39
CA ILE A 79 -0.68 -16.92 9.12
C ILE A 79 -0.97 -18.11 8.20
N SER A 80 -1.50 -17.87 6.99
CA SER A 80 -1.78 -18.93 6.02
C SER A 80 -0.53 -19.73 5.64
N LYS A 81 0.60 -19.05 5.37
CA LYS A 81 1.88 -19.72 5.10
C LYS A 81 2.34 -20.59 6.28
N SER A 82 2.16 -20.11 7.51
CA SER A 82 2.48 -20.87 8.73
C SER A 82 1.59 -22.10 8.88
N LYS A 83 0.27 -21.96 8.68
CA LYS A 83 -0.69 -23.08 8.71
C LYS A 83 -0.36 -24.16 7.67
N ILE A 84 -0.06 -23.76 6.43
CA ILE A 84 0.39 -24.69 5.37
C ILE A 84 1.64 -25.45 5.80
N SER A 85 2.63 -24.76 6.37
CA SER A 85 3.85 -25.41 6.87
C SER A 85 3.56 -26.40 7.99
N LYS A 86 2.65 -26.07 8.92
CA LYS A 86 2.24 -26.97 10.01
C LYS A 86 1.56 -28.22 9.47
N HIS A 87 0.58 -28.08 8.58
CA HIS A 87 -0.11 -29.23 7.98
C HIS A 87 0.84 -30.11 7.15
N SER A 88 1.82 -29.50 6.46
CA SER A 88 2.84 -30.25 5.72
C SER A 88 3.76 -31.05 6.65
N ALA A 89 4.18 -30.47 7.78
CA ALA A 89 5.00 -31.17 8.78
C ALA A 89 4.21 -32.31 9.46
N THR A 90 2.95 -32.07 9.82
CA THR A 90 2.06 -33.07 10.40
C THR A 90 1.84 -34.25 9.46
N SER A 91 1.50 -33.99 8.19
CA SER A 91 1.35 -35.04 7.17
C SER A 91 2.64 -35.86 7.00
N SER A 92 3.80 -35.20 6.94
CA SER A 92 5.10 -35.88 6.84
C SER A 92 5.38 -36.78 8.05
N LEU A 93 5.14 -36.29 9.26
CA LEU A 93 5.32 -37.06 10.49
C LEU A 93 4.38 -38.27 10.54
N LEU A 94 3.11 -38.10 10.15
CA LEU A 94 2.12 -39.18 10.14
C LEU A 94 2.48 -40.27 9.12
N ARG A 95 2.98 -39.90 7.93
CA ARG A 95 3.50 -40.87 6.94
C ARG A 95 4.72 -41.63 7.46
N GLU A 96 5.61 -41.00 8.22
CA GLU A 96 6.73 -41.73 8.85
C GLU A 96 6.25 -42.65 9.98
N LYS A 97 5.24 -42.25 10.76
CA LYS A 97 4.60 -43.12 11.76
C LYS A 97 3.89 -44.31 11.13
N GLU A 98 3.19 -44.10 10.01
CA GLU A 98 2.58 -45.16 9.20
C GLU A 98 3.65 -46.18 8.77
N LYS A 99 4.74 -45.73 8.15
CA LYS A 99 5.85 -46.61 7.74
C LYS A 99 6.41 -47.41 8.92
N LEU A 100 6.60 -46.76 10.07
CA LEU A 100 7.08 -47.44 11.28
C LEU A 100 6.08 -48.47 11.82
N ALA A 101 4.78 -48.18 11.78
CA ALA A 101 3.74 -49.11 12.20
C ALA A 101 3.66 -50.33 11.28
N LEU A 102 3.79 -50.13 9.96
CA LEU A 102 3.88 -51.21 8.97
C LEU A 102 5.11 -52.10 9.21
N LEU A 103 6.27 -51.51 9.54
CA LEU A 103 7.48 -52.27 9.89
C LEU A 103 7.34 -53.07 11.20
N LYS A 104 6.37 -52.73 12.05
CA LYS A 104 6.05 -53.42 13.30
C LYS A 104 4.86 -54.37 13.17
N ASP A 105 4.37 -54.59 11.94
CA ASP A 105 3.17 -55.39 11.64
C ASP A 105 1.89 -54.89 12.35
N ASP A 106 1.85 -53.62 12.77
CA ASP A 106 0.66 -52.98 13.36
C ASP A 106 -0.20 -52.30 12.27
N SER A 107 -0.97 -53.13 11.57
CA SER A 107 -1.84 -52.70 10.47
C SER A 107 -2.94 -51.72 10.91
N GLN A 108 -3.42 -51.82 12.16
CA GLN A 108 -4.48 -50.94 12.65
C GLN A 108 -3.97 -49.50 12.87
N SER A 109 -2.80 -49.35 13.49
CA SER A 109 -2.18 -48.04 13.69
C SER A 109 -1.70 -47.44 12.36
N ALA A 110 -1.17 -48.25 11.45
CA ALA A 110 -0.77 -47.81 10.12
C ALA A 110 -1.93 -47.15 9.36
N LYS A 111 -3.10 -47.81 9.32
CA LYS A 111 -4.29 -47.25 8.66
C LYS A 111 -4.73 -45.92 9.29
N ARG A 112 -4.74 -45.81 10.62
CA ARG A 112 -5.11 -44.56 11.30
C ARG A 112 -4.17 -43.41 10.92
N TYR A 113 -2.85 -43.64 10.92
CA TYR A 113 -1.89 -42.61 10.55
C TYR A 113 -2.02 -42.19 9.08
N LEU A 114 -2.35 -43.12 8.18
CA LEU A 114 -2.65 -42.81 6.78
C LEU A 114 -3.89 -41.90 6.64
N ASP A 115 -4.98 -42.25 7.32
CA ASP A 115 -6.23 -41.46 7.29
C ASP A 115 -6.00 -40.04 7.87
N GLU A 116 -5.27 -39.93 8.98
CA GLU A 116 -4.89 -38.64 9.58
C GLU A 116 -3.97 -37.82 8.65
N ALA A 117 -3.05 -38.47 7.93
CA ALA A 117 -2.17 -37.79 6.97
C ALA A 117 -2.96 -37.23 5.80
N GLN A 118 -3.91 -37.99 5.25
CA GLN A 118 -4.80 -37.55 4.18
C GLN A 118 -5.68 -36.37 4.63
N SER A 119 -6.20 -36.42 5.86
CA SER A 119 -6.94 -35.31 6.45
C SER A 119 -6.08 -34.03 6.55
N SER A 120 -4.83 -34.17 7.00
CA SER A 120 -3.87 -33.04 7.06
C SER A 120 -3.52 -32.48 5.67
N ASP A 121 -3.42 -33.33 4.65
CA ASP A 121 -3.19 -32.91 3.26
C ASP A 121 -4.40 -32.14 2.69
N LEU A 122 -5.63 -32.53 3.07
CA LEU A 122 -6.85 -31.81 2.68
C LEU A 122 -6.89 -30.40 3.29
N GLU A 123 -6.61 -30.27 4.60
CA GLU A 123 -6.55 -28.96 5.27
C GLU A 123 -5.44 -28.07 4.70
N LYS A 124 -4.29 -28.65 4.36
CA LYS A 124 -3.22 -27.95 3.63
C LYS A 124 -3.74 -27.37 2.31
N SER A 125 -4.43 -28.16 1.50
CA SER A 125 -4.95 -27.72 0.19
C SER A 125 -6.00 -26.60 0.32
N LYS A 126 -6.87 -26.68 1.34
CA LYS A 126 -7.82 -25.60 1.66
C LYS A 126 -7.08 -24.31 1.99
N GLU A 127 -6.02 -24.39 2.81
CA GLU A 127 -5.24 -23.22 3.21
C GLU A 127 -4.39 -22.66 2.06
N GLU A 128 -3.86 -23.49 1.17
CA GLU A 128 -3.20 -23.05 -0.07
C GLU A 128 -4.17 -22.25 -0.96
N THR A 129 -5.43 -22.68 -1.04
CA THR A 129 -6.47 -21.94 -1.77
C THR A 129 -6.77 -20.60 -1.09
N ARG A 130 -6.91 -20.56 0.24
CA ARG A 130 -7.08 -19.31 1.01
C ARG A 130 -5.90 -18.37 0.81
N LEU A 131 -4.67 -18.89 0.80
CA LEU A 131 -3.46 -18.10 0.59
C LEU A 131 -3.49 -17.39 -0.78
N LEU A 132 -3.92 -18.07 -1.84
CA LEU A 132 -4.07 -17.46 -3.17
C LEU A 132 -5.08 -16.30 -3.16
N VAL A 133 -6.20 -16.46 -2.43
CA VAL A 133 -7.20 -15.40 -2.25
C VAL A 133 -6.60 -14.21 -1.50
N TRP A 134 -5.86 -14.45 -0.43
CA TRP A 134 -5.21 -13.38 0.34
C TRP A 134 -4.15 -12.63 -0.47
N ILE A 135 -3.35 -13.34 -1.28
CA ILE A 135 -2.36 -12.73 -2.18
C ILE A 135 -3.07 -11.86 -3.23
N GLN A 136 -4.18 -12.32 -3.79
CA GLN A 136 -4.95 -11.54 -4.75
C GLN A 136 -5.52 -10.28 -4.09
N LYS A 137 -6.09 -10.42 -2.89
CA LYS A 137 -6.60 -9.29 -2.10
C LYS A 137 -5.49 -8.30 -1.76
N GLU A 138 -4.29 -8.75 -1.38
CA GLU A 138 -3.15 -7.87 -1.10
C GLU A 138 -2.77 -7.01 -2.31
N LYS A 139 -2.81 -7.57 -3.54
CA LYS A 139 -2.55 -6.82 -4.77
C LYS A 139 -3.59 -5.73 -5.00
N GLU A 140 -4.87 -6.06 -4.84
CA GLU A 140 -5.98 -5.11 -4.99
C GLU A 140 -5.91 -4.01 -3.92
N ASP A 141 -5.72 -4.39 -2.66
CA ASP A 141 -5.58 -3.50 -1.50
C ASP A 141 -4.39 -2.53 -1.67
N THR A 142 -3.27 -3.01 -2.23
CA THR A 142 -2.07 -2.20 -2.51
C THR A 142 -2.32 -1.21 -3.65
N ALA A 143 -2.93 -1.67 -4.74
CA ALA A 143 -3.26 -0.79 -5.87
C ALA A 143 -4.29 0.28 -5.46
N TYR A 144 -5.28 -0.10 -4.66
CA TYR A 144 -6.30 0.81 -4.13
C TYR A 144 -5.69 1.85 -3.18
N LEU A 145 -4.78 1.44 -2.29
CA LEU A 145 -4.04 2.36 -1.43
C LEU A 145 -3.24 3.38 -2.26
N ALA A 146 -2.49 2.92 -3.26
CA ALA A 146 -1.69 3.79 -4.12
C ALA A 146 -2.56 4.81 -4.90
N MET A 147 -3.75 4.40 -5.35
CA MET A 147 -4.72 5.31 -5.96
C MET A 147 -5.18 6.38 -4.97
N LYS A 148 -5.53 5.98 -3.74
CA LYS A 148 -5.99 6.91 -2.69
C LYS A 148 -4.90 7.89 -2.24
N GLU A 149 -3.66 7.42 -2.11
CA GLU A 149 -2.51 8.29 -1.83
C GLU A 149 -2.28 9.32 -2.94
N SER A 150 -2.42 8.91 -4.21
CA SER A 150 -2.34 9.84 -5.34
C SER A 150 -3.49 10.86 -5.35
N MET A 151 -4.73 10.43 -5.08
CA MET A 151 -5.88 11.34 -4.96
C MET A 151 -5.71 12.37 -3.84
N LEU A 152 -5.13 11.94 -2.71
CA LEU A 152 -4.78 12.83 -1.60
C LEU A 152 -3.72 13.84 -2.06
N SER A 153 -2.65 13.38 -2.72
CA SER A 153 -1.60 14.25 -3.24
C SER A 153 -2.11 15.26 -4.26
N GLU A 154 -3.00 14.87 -5.16
CA GLU A 154 -3.65 15.78 -6.11
C GLU A 154 -4.48 16.84 -5.38
N SER A 155 -5.27 16.42 -4.39
CA SER A 155 -6.13 17.36 -3.64
C SER A 155 -5.32 18.35 -2.80
N ILE A 156 -4.16 17.94 -2.29
CA ILE A 156 -3.22 18.86 -1.62
C ILE A 156 -2.61 19.82 -2.65
N ALA A 157 -2.17 19.35 -3.81
CA ALA A 157 -1.61 20.22 -4.85
C ALA A 157 -2.64 21.23 -5.37
N GLU A 158 -3.89 20.83 -5.52
CA GLU A 158 -5.01 21.71 -5.88
C GLU A 158 -5.23 22.79 -4.81
N LEU A 159 -5.21 22.42 -3.53
CA LEU A 159 -5.32 23.37 -2.42
C LEU A 159 -4.15 24.36 -2.44
N GLU A 160 -2.92 23.90 -2.63
CA GLU A 160 -1.74 24.76 -2.66
C GLU A 160 -1.74 25.68 -3.89
N LEU A 161 -2.29 25.26 -5.03
CA LEU A 161 -2.50 26.13 -6.19
C LEU A 161 -3.48 27.27 -5.87
N VAL A 162 -4.63 26.97 -5.24
CA VAL A 162 -5.58 28.00 -4.80
C VAL A 162 -4.93 28.95 -3.79
N ARG A 163 -4.14 28.42 -2.85
CA ARG A 163 -3.37 29.23 -1.90
C ARG A 163 -2.35 30.12 -2.60
N ALA A 164 -1.70 29.63 -3.66
CA ALA A 164 -0.72 30.40 -4.42
C ALA A 164 -1.38 31.55 -5.17
N GLU A 165 -2.58 31.34 -5.73
CA GLU A 165 -3.37 32.41 -6.34
C GLU A 165 -3.72 33.52 -5.35
N ILE A 166 -4.09 33.15 -4.13
CA ILE A 166 -4.41 34.10 -3.07
C ILE A 166 -3.14 34.85 -2.65
N ALA A 167 -2.03 34.14 -2.48
CA ALA A 167 -0.76 34.74 -2.09
C ALA A 167 -0.22 35.70 -3.16
N VAL A 168 -0.34 35.37 -4.44
CA VAL A 168 0.01 36.26 -5.54
C VAL A 168 -0.81 37.55 -5.47
N LYS A 169 -2.15 37.46 -5.35
CA LYS A 169 -3.01 38.65 -5.21
C LYS A 169 -2.66 39.49 -3.99
N PHE A 170 -2.31 38.85 -2.86
CA PHE A 170 -1.87 39.55 -1.67
C PHE A 170 -0.53 40.26 -1.89
N GLN A 171 0.44 39.60 -2.51
CA GLN A 171 1.74 40.22 -2.82
C GLN A 171 1.58 41.38 -3.80
N GLU A 172 0.74 41.24 -4.82
CA GLU A 172 0.39 42.31 -5.76
C GLU A 172 -0.29 43.49 -5.07
N SER A 173 -1.18 43.26 -4.08
CA SER A 173 -1.81 44.35 -3.31
C SER A 173 -0.82 45.09 -2.39
N GLN A 174 0.28 44.44 -2.01
CA GLN A 174 1.42 45.04 -1.32
C GLN A 174 2.41 45.73 -2.28
N GLY A 175 2.13 45.75 -3.59
CA GLY A 175 2.98 46.36 -4.61
C GLY A 175 4.19 45.49 -5.02
N LYS A 176 4.25 44.22 -4.60
CA LYS A 176 5.29 43.29 -5.03
C LYS A 176 5.03 42.81 -6.45
N THR A 177 6.11 42.49 -7.17
CA THR A 177 6.07 42.06 -8.57
C THR A 177 6.78 40.72 -8.76
N PRO A 178 6.54 40.00 -9.88
CA PRO A 178 7.21 38.72 -10.18
C PRO A 178 8.74 38.79 -10.27
N LYS A 179 9.32 40.00 -10.28
CA LYS A 179 10.77 40.22 -10.28
C LYS A 179 11.37 40.18 -8.87
N ASP A 180 10.55 40.28 -7.83
CA ASP A 180 11.00 40.23 -6.45
C ASP A 180 11.34 38.78 -6.05
N GLU A 181 12.45 38.57 -5.33
CA GLU A 181 12.94 37.24 -4.97
C GLU A 181 11.93 36.44 -4.13
N ASP A 182 11.17 37.11 -3.28
CA ASP A 182 10.15 36.51 -2.41
C ASP A 182 8.78 36.30 -3.08
N PHE A 183 8.66 36.63 -4.37
CA PHE A 183 7.37 36.53 -5.07
C PHE A 183 7.02 35.07 -5.36
N ILE A 184 5.78 34.68 -5.03
CA ILE A 184 5.30 33.34 -5.27
C ILE A 184 5.07 33.12 -6.76
N LYS A 185 5.80 32.15 -7.33
CA LYS A 185 5.64 31.75 -8.72
C LYS A 185 4.47 30.78 -8.86
N LYS A 186 3.30 31.29 -9.22
CA LYS A 186 2.08 30.49 -9.48
C LYS A 186 2.35 29.30 -10.43
N GLN A 187 3.16 29.51 -11.47
CA GLN A 187 3.52 28.49 -12.46
C GLN A 187 4.11 27.21 -11.85
N THR A 188 4.84 27.32 -10.73
CA THR A 188 5.37 26.15 -10.00
C THR A 188 4.24 25.27 -9.48
N PHE A 189 3.21 25.88 -8.89
CA PHE A 189 2.06 25.16 -8.33
C PHE A 189 1.14 24.62 -9.42
N GLU A 190 1.02 25.33 -10.56
CA GLU A 190 0.29 24.84 -11.73
C GLU A 190 0.95 23.58 -12.32
N SER A 191 2.28 23.58 -12.46
CA SER A 191 3.04 22.41 -12.91
C SER A 191 2.86 21.23 -11.95
N GLN A 192 3.00 21.47 -10.65
CA GLN A 192 2.82 20.44 -9.63
C GLN A 192 1.41 19.84 -9.65
N TYR A 193 0.37 20.68 -9.73
CA TYR A 193 -1.00 20.19 -9.84
C TYR A 193 -1.19 19.35 -11.12
N GLY A 194 -0.66 19.81 -12.26
CA GLY A 194 -0.71 19.07 -13.52
C GLY A 194 -0.04 17.69 -13.45
N GLU A 195 1.15 17.62 -12.85
CA GLU A 195 1.88 16.37 -12.63
C GLU A 195 1.11 15.40 -11.73
N ARG A 196 0.61 15.88 -10.58
CA ARG A 196 -0.15 15.05 -9.63
C ARG A 196 -1.46 14.56 -10.20
N LYS A 197 -2.15 15.39 -10.99
CA LYS A 197 -3.37 15.01 -11.71
C LYS A 197 -3.10 13.91 -12.75
N ALA A 198 -1.99 14.01 -13.48
CA ALA A 198 -1.58 12.97 -14.42
C ALA A 198 -1.21 11.66 -13.69
N GLU A 199 -0.53 11.76 -12.55
CA GLU A 199 -0.21 10.62 -11.69
C GLU A 199 -1.47 9.93 -11.16
N THR A 200 -2.45 10.67 -10.65
CA THR A 200 -3.73 10.11 -10.19
C THR A 200 -4.42 9.32 -11.28
N ARG A 201 -4.51 9.87 -12.50
CA ARG A 201 -5.12 9.16 -13.64
C ARG A 201 -4.42 7.84 -13.93
N ARG A 202 -3.08 7.82 -13.88
CA ARG A 202 -2.30 6.58 -14.07
C ARG A 202 -2.58 5.57 -12.96
N LYS A 203 -2.62 6.00 -11.70
CA LYS A 203 -2.88 5.13 -10.54
C LYS A 203 -4.31 4.60 -10.52
N THR A 204 -5.30 5.41 -10.94
CA THR A 204 -6.69 4.96 -11.11
C THR A 204 -6.81 3.90 -12.19
N ALA A 205 -6.20 4.12 -13.37
CA ALA A 205 -6.21 3.13 -14.45
C ALA A 205 -5.52 1.81 -14.04
N GLU A 206 -4.42 1.91 -13.29
CA GLU A 206 -3.73 0.73 -12.76
C GLU A 206 -4.59 -0.03 -11.74
N TRP A 207 -5.29 0.67 -10.85
CA TRP A 207 -6.22 0.03 -9.92
C TRP A 207 -7.36 -0.68 -10.65
N GLU A 208 -7.95 -0.06 -11.68
CA GLU A 208 -8.99 -0.69 -12.51
C GLU A 208 -8.46 -1.92 -13.23
N ARG A 209 -7.23 -1.86 -13.76
CA ARG A 209 -6.56 -3.00 -14.38
C ARG A 209 -6.38 -4.15 -13.39
N VAL A 210 -5.81 -3.89 -12.23
CA VAL A 210 -5.58 -4.91 -11.17
C VAL A 210 -6.89 -5.54 -10.72
N LYS A 211 -7.95 -4.73 -10.56
CA LYS A 211 -9.28 -5.21 -10.21
C LYS A 211 -9.90 -6.11 -11.28
N ASN A 212 -9.68 -5.80 -12.56
CA ASN A 212 -10.23 -6.56 -13.68
C ASN A 212 -9.40 -7.83 -14.00
N GLU A 213 -8.11 -7.81 -13.72
CA GLU A 213 -7.20 -8.95 -13.87
C GLU A 213 -7.29 -9.97 -12.73
N ALA A 214 -7.94 -9.59 -11.62
CA ALA A 214 -8.20 -10.48 -10.51
C ALA A 214 -8.90 -11.76 -11.01
N GLN A 215 -8.20 -12.89 -10.94
CA GLN A 215 -8.82 -14.19 -11.22
C GLN A 215 -10.04 -14.34 -10.33
N LYS A 216 -11.17 -14.78 -10.92
CA LYS A 216 -12.35 -15.21 -10.17
C LYS A 216 -11.98 -16.49 -9.40
N LEU A 217 -11.27 -16.32 -8.29
CA LEU A 217 -10.95 -17.41 -7.39
C LEU A 217 -12.27 -17.97 -6.83
N PRO A 218 -12.33 -19.27 -6.51
CA PRO A 218 -13.50 -19.85 -5.86
C PRO A 218 -13.86 -19.02 -4.62
N LYS A 219 -15.15 -18.84 -4.35
CA LYS A 219 -15.60 -18.18 -3.13
C LYS A 219 -15.18 -19.02 -1.92
N VAL A 220 -14.01 -18.74 -1.36
CA VAL A 220 -13.56 -19.31 -0.11
C VAL A 220 -13.96 -18.36 1.01
N ASN A 221 -14.53 -18.88 2.10
CA ASN A 221 -14.91 -18.08 3.26
C ASN A 221 -13.63 -17.51 3.90
N ILE A 222 -13.45 -16.20 3.77
CA ILE A 222 -12.27 -15.46 4.25
C ILE A 222 -12.42 -15.10 5.75
N GLU A 223 -13.66 -15.12 6.24
CA GLU A 223 -14.06 -14.71 7.59
C GLU A 223 -13.42 -15.56 8.69
N ASP A 224 -13.22 -16.87 8.47
CA ASP A 224 -12.58 -17.78 9.44
C ASP A 224 -11.13 -17.38 9.76
N THR A 225 -10.43 -16.69 8.85
CA THR A 225 -9.03 -16.27 9.05
C THR A 225 -8.89 -14.90 9.73
N LEU A 226 -9.96 -14.09 9.75
CA LEU A 226 -9.94 -12.76 10.37
C LEU A 226 -10.14 -12.82 11.89
N GLU A 227 -10.83 -13.84 12.39
CA GLU A 227 -10.99 -14.10 13.83
C GLU A 227 -9.65 -14.52 14.47
N ASP A 228 -8.80 -15.27 13.75
CA ASP A 228 -7.47 -15.67 14.21
C ASP A 228 -6.43 -14.53 14.22
N ALA A 229 -6.74 -13.39 13.59
CA ALA A 229 -5.84 -12.25 13.42
C ALA A 229 -6.14 -11.07 14.38
N LYS A 230 -7.22 -11.15 15.17
CA LYS A 230 -7.55 -10.18 16.23
C LYS A 230 -6.87 -10.56 17.54
#